data_AF-V2XRU4-F1
#
_entry.id   AF-V2XRU4-F1
#
_cell.length_a   1.000
_cell.length_b   1.000
_cell.length_c   1.000
_cell.angle_alpha   90.00
_cell.angle_beta   90.00
_cell.angle_gamma   90.00
#
_symmetry.space_group_name_H-M   'P 1'
#
loop_
_entity.id
_entity.type
_entity.pdbx_description
1 polymer ?
#
loop_
_entity_poly.entity_id
_entity_poly.type
_entity_poly.pdbx_seq_one_letter_code
_entity_poly.pdbx_strand_id
1 'polypeptide(L)'
;MHLCDDTNLDGTKKSPDKLRSSYSHAEKLHAAYRFGYKQHGLMDTWQESEVTRKMLGNLMTSPIVSKYMSSLKCHKVQSGETPTSSQALTKEDIHLLYNFTRRQEYKLVSRSIPSKLQKNPDHDNWSGYCLFCQLQFIYVISFICLLWIDEALKIQAKDIDILYDKHSLLLTLTLPFRKTHQFSNIKPFHLQEFLEELKHICPVRAYMEWVSVSNIEEGYLCQRVQANDMVQGIEPMSSQQFLVHFHNHLSVIGLDAMQYGGHSFRHGGCQWLHIECRWPLQKICEWGGWSQEFSNLTIVKYLISWNDNPRFKWENFFLMNQKAEVACVMCGRKCLCYGSVPAKL
;
A
#
# COMPACT_ATOMS: atom_id res chain seq x y z
N MET A 1 -11.44 -22.26 5.29
CA MET A 1 -10.11 -21.92 5.82
C MET A 1 -9.19 -23.09 5.49
N HIS A 2 -8.31 -22.89 4.51
CA HIS A 2 -7.67 -23.96 3.76
C HIS A 2 -6.38 -24.46 4.41
N LEU A 3 -6.25 -25.78 4.53
CA LEU A 3 -5.19 -26.48 5.25
C LEU A 3 -4.14 -26.91 4.23
N CYS A 4 -3.04 -26.15 4.08
CA CYS A 4 -1.98 -26.43 3.09
C CYS A 4 -0.88 -27.34 3.63
N ASP A 5 -0.88 -27.60 4.94
CA ASP A 5 0.07 -28.46 5.65
C ASP A 5 -0.56 -29.82 5.96
N ASP A 6 -1.03 -30.51 4.92
CA ASP A 6 -1.71 -31.80 5.02
C ASP A 6 -0.80 -33.01 4.76
N THR A 7 0.46 -32.74 4.38
CA THR A 7 1.44 -33.74 3.98
C THR A 7 2.70 -33.63 4.83
N ASN A 8 3.19 -34.75 5.34
CA ASN A 8 4.44 -34.85 6.09
C ASN A 8 5.66 -34.73 5.15
N LEU A 9 6.84 -34.53 5.73
CA LEU A 9 8.10 -34.44 4.98
C LEU A 9 8.46 -35.74 4.22
N ASP A 10 7.91 -36.87 4.63
CA ASP A 10 8.05 -38.18 3.99
C ASP A 10 7.02 -38.42 2.85
N GLY A 11 6.16 -37.44 2.56
CA GLY A 11 5.11 -37.53 1.54
C GLY A 11 3.82 -38.20 2.01
N THR A 12 3.73 -38.64 3.27
CA THR A 12 2.50 -39.23 3.82
C THR A 12 1.48 -38.15 4.23
N LYS A 13 0.18 -38.45 4.16
CA LYS A 13 -0.86 -37.51 4.63
C LYS A 13 -0.89 -37.45 6.16
N LYS A 14 -0.97 -36.24 6.71
CA LYS A 14 -1.17 -36.01 8.15
C LYS A 14 -2.56 -36.48 8.58
N SER A 15 -2.63 -37.13 9.74
CA SER A 15 -3.90 -37.47 10.39
C SER A 15 -4.82 -36.23 10.50
N PRO A 16 -6.15 -36.37 10.36
CA PRO A 16 -7.11 -35.29 10.61
C PRO A 16 -6.99 -34.65 11.99
N ASP A 17 -6.53 -35.40 13.00
CA ASP A 17 -6.41 -34.93 14.39
C ASP A 17 -5.17 -34.08 14.65
N LYS A 18 -4.23 -34.02 13.68
CA LYS A 18 -3.05 -33.17 13.81
C LYS A 18 -3.39 -31.74 13.40
N LEU A 19 -2.87 -30.77 14.16
CA LEU A 19 -3.00 -29.36 13.83
C LEU A 19 -2.42 -29.11 12.43
N ARG A 20 -3.25 -28.58 11.53
CA ARG A 20 -2.84 -28.16 10.19
C ARG A 20 -2.93 -26.65 10.11
N SER A 21 -1.94 -26.02 9.51
CA SER A 21 -1.90 -24.57 9.35
C SER A 21 -1.99 -24.16 7.89
N SER A 22 -2.44 -22.93 7.65
CA SER A 22 -2.44 -22.34 6.31
C SER A 22 -1.03 -21.89 5.92
N TYR A 23 -0.78 -21.81 4.61
CA TYR A 23 0.47 -21.22 4.10
C TYR A 23 0.70 -19.80 4.62
N SER A 24 -0.35 -18.98 4.78
CA SER A 24 -0.23 -17.62 5.33
C SER A 24 0.24 -17.62 6.78
N HIS A 25 -0.20 -18.61 7.58
CA HIS A 25 0.30 -18.79 8.94
C HIS A 25 1.79 -19.17 8.93
N ALA A 26 2.19 -20.10 8.05
CA ALA A 26 3.58 -20.47 7.87
C ALA A 26 4.46 -19.30 7.42
N GLU A 27 4.00 -18.44 6.50
CA GLU A 27 4.73 -17.23 6.07
C GLU A 27 4.91 -16.23 7.22
N LYS A 28 3.86 -16.00 8.02
CA LYS A 28 3.94 -15.10 9.19
C LYS A 28 4.94 -15.61 10.22
N LEU A 29 4.90 -16.91 10.53
CA LEU A 29 5.88 -17.54 11.41
C LEU A 29 7.30 -17.43 10.82
N HIS A 30 7.45 -17.73 9.53
CA HIS A 30 8.75 -17.68 8.85
C HIS A 30 9.38 -16.29 8.95
N ALA A 31 8.59 -15.25 8.66
CA ALA A 31 9.02 -13.86 8.76
C ALA A 31 9.34 -13.45 10.21
N ALA A 32 8.51 -13.84 11.19
CA ALA A 32 8.70 -13.52 12.60
C ALA A 32 10.00 -14.13 13.16
N TYR A 33 10.24 -15.42 12.92
CA TYR A 33 11.47 -16.07 13.35
C TYR A 33 12.69 -15.48 12.63
N ARG A 34 12.61 -15.23 11.33
CA ARG A 34 13.71 -14.61 10.57
C ARG A 34 14.10 -13.25 11.15
N PHE A 35 13.12 -12.44 11.54
CA PHE A 35 13.33 -11.18 12.22
C PHE A 35 13.96 -11.37 13.61
N GLY A 36 13.48 -12.35 14.38
CA GLY A 36 14.06 -12.70 15.69
C GLY A 36 15.53 -13.10 15.62
N TYR A 37 15.92 -13.94 14.66
CA TYR A 37 17.32 -14.31 14.44
C TYR A 37 18.19 -13.10 14.04
N LYS A 38 17.65 -12.21 13.20
CA LYS A 38 18.33 -10.95 12.82
C LYS A 38 18.61 -10.05 14.02
N GLN A 39 17.68 -9.93 14.98
CA GLN A 39 17.86 -9.17 16.21
C GLN A 39 19.02 -9.70 17.08
N HIS A 40 19.34 -10.99 16.97
CA HIS A 40 20.44 -11.64 17.69
C HIS A 40 21.74 -11.72 16.87
N GLY A 41 21.84 -10.96 15.76
CA GLY A 41 23.04 -10.94 14.91
C GLY A 41 23.25 -12.18 14.05
N LEU A 42 22.29 -13.11 14.03
CA LEU A 42 22.35 -14.35 13.25
C LEU A 42 21.79 -14.10 11.85
N MET A 43 22.62 -13.50 10.98
CA MET A 43 22.27 -13.16 9.60
C MET A 43 22.73 -14.19 8.57
N ASP A 44 23.75 -14.98 8.93
CA ASP A 44 24.35 -15.96 8.04
C ASP A 44 23.44 -17.17 7.76
N THR A 45 23.73 -17.88 6.68
CA THR A 45 23.01 -19.10 6.33
C THR A 45 23.22 -20.17 7.40
N TRP A 46 22.16 -20.87 7.79
CA TRP A 46 22.25 -21.99 8.72
C TRP A 46 23.21 -23.07 8.19
N GLN A 47 24.33 -23.26 8.86
CA GLN A 47 25.37 -24.21 8.48
C GLN A 47 26.12 -24.74 9.70
N GLU A 48 26.67 -25.93 9.57
CA GLU A 48 27.57 -26.48 10.58
C GLU A 48 28.94 -25.79 10.47
N SER A 49 29.44 -25.28 11.59
CA SER A 49 30.78 -24.72 11.66
C SER A 49 31.83 -25.82 11.50
N GLU A 50 32.69 -25.71 10.49
CA GLU A 50 33.79 -26.67 10.26
C GLU A 50 34.74 -26.81 11.45
N VAL A 51 34.88 -25.74 12.23
CA VAL A 51 35.80 -25.68 13.39
C VAL A 51 35.13 -26.17 14.67
N THR A 52 33.90 -25.74 14.94
CA THR A 52 33.25 -26.00 16.23
C THR A 52 32.23 -27.14 16.20
N ARG A 53 31.88 -27.64 15.01
CA ARG A 53 30.77 -28.58 14.75
C ARG A 53 29.43 -28.16 15.34
N LYS A 54 29.28 -26.87 15.67
CA LYS A 54 28.02 -26.29 16.11
C LYS A 54 27.31 -25.70 14.91
N MET A 55 26.00 -25.84 14.91
CA MET A 55 25.18 -25.16 13.91
C MET A 55 25.16 -23.66 14.21
N LEU A 56 25.53 -22.85 13.22
CA LEU A 56 25.57 -21.39 13.29
C LEU A 56 24.67 -20.79 12.20
N GLY A 57 24.24 -19.55 12.42
CA GLY A 57 23.43 -18.79 11.47
C GLY A 57 21.92 -18.84 11.74
N ASN A 58 21.15 -18.51 10.72
CA ASN A 58 19.70 -18.35 10.79
C ASN A 58 18.99 -19.59 10.25
N LEU A 59 18.36 -20.37 11.12
CA LEU A 59 17.61 -21.58 10.72
C LEU A 59 16.58 -21.30 9.60
N MET A 60 16.00 -20.10 9.58
CA MET A 60 14.98 -19.68 8.63
C MET A 60 15.53 -19.42 7.22
N THR A 61 16.85 -19.26 7.06
CA THR A 61 17.53 -19.18 5.78
C THR A 61 18.09 -20.53 5.33
N SER A 62 17.87 -21.61 6.09
CA SER A 62 18.34 -22.94 5.72
C SER A 62 17.72 -23.42 4.39
N PRO A 63 18.45 -24.24 3.62
CA PRO A 63 17.91 -24.86 2.40
C PRO A 63 16.67 -25.71 2.68
N ILE A 64 16.62 -26.39 3.84
CA ILE A 64 15.53 -27.28 4.23
C ILE A 64 14.24 -26.47 4.45
N VAL A 65 14.30 -25.39 5.22
CA VAL A 65 13.13 -24.53 5.47
C VAL A 65 12.69 -23.82 4.19
N SER A 66 13.64 -23.38 3.36
CA SER A 66 13.33 -22.74 2.08
C SER A 66 12.62 -23.69 1.11
N LYS A 67 13.07 -24.95 1.05
CA LYS A 67 12.43 -26.01 0.26
C LYS A 67 11.03 -26.32 0.79
N TYR A 68 10.86 -26.44 2.11
CA TYR A 68 9.56 -26.64 2.73
C TYR A 68 8.57 -25.51 2.43
N MET A 69 8.99 -24.24 2.57
CA MET A 69 8.15 -23.07 2.24
C MET A 69 7.77 -23.04 0.76
N SER A 70 8.70 -23.42 -0.12
CA SER A 70 8.44 -23.52 -1.56
C SER A 70 7.43 -24.63 -1.88
N SER A 71 7.56 -25.80 -1.23
CA SER A 71 6.59 -26.89 -1.35
C SER A 71 5.21 -26.50 -0.86
N LEU A 72 5.08 -25.87 0.32
CA LEU A 72 3.79 -25.39 0.83
C LEU A 72 3.14 -24.38 -0.13
N LYS A 73 3.93 -23.50 -0.75
CA LYS A 73 3.45 -22.57 -1.77
C LYS A 73 2.95 -23.31 -3.01
N CYS A 74 3.67 -24.32 -3.48
CA CYS A 74 3.24 -25.17 -4.60
C CYS A 74 1.96 -25.95 -4.27
N HIS A 75 1.86 -26.53 -3.06
CA HIS A 75 0.66 -27.25 -2.61
C HIS A 75 -0.56 -26.34 -2.54
N LYS A 76 -0.39 -25.11 -2.05
CA LYS A 76 -1.44 -24.09 -2.10
C LYS A 76 -1.89 -23.81 -3.54
N VAL A 77 -0.97 -23.64 -4.48
CA VAL A 77 -1.31 -23.43 -5.89
C VAL A 77 -2.01 -24.66 -6.49
N GLN A 78 -1.56 -25.87 -6.15
CA GLN A 78 -2.14 -27.14 -6.61
C GLN A 78 -3.53 -27.42 -6.03
N SER A 79 -3.84 -26.94 -4.82
CA SER A 79 -5.19 -27.03 -4.23
C SER A 79 -6.20 -26.07 -4.88
N GLY A 80 -5.80 -25.37 -5.95
CA GLY A 80 -6.62 -24.36 -6.63
C GLY A 80 -6.65 -23.02 -5.89
N GLU A 81 -5.95 -22.90 -4.76
CA GLU A 81 -5.72 -21.61 -4.13
C GLU A 81 -4.57 -20.91 -4.85
N THR A 82 -4.92 -20.16 -5.89
CA THR A 82 -4.07 -19.03 -6.27
C THR A 82 -3.74 -18.24 -5.01
N PRO A 83 -2.49 -17.84 -4.74
CA PRO A 83 -2.22 -16.83 -3.74
C PRO A 83 -3.00 -15.62 -4.21
N THR A 84 -4.16 -15.39 -3.61
CA THR A 84 -4.95 -14.18 -3.84
C THR A 84 -4.16 -13.08 -3.17
N SER A 85 -3.05 -12.67 -3.80
CA SER A 85 -2.63 -11.28 -3.69
C SER A 85 -3.89 -10.51 -4.02
N SER A 86 -4.34 -9.67 -3.08
CA SER A 86 -5.50 -8.84 -3.31
C SER A 86 -5.36 -8.18 -4.69
N GLN A 87 -6.42 -8.28 -5.48
CA GLN A 87 -6.52 -7.67 -6.79
C GLN A 87 -6.03 -6.23 -6.72
N ALA A 88 -5.27 -5.80 -7.72
CA ALA A 88 -4.81 -4.44 -7.78
C ALA A 88 -6.03 -3.52 -7.94
N LEU A 89 -6.14 -2.50 -7.09
CA LEU A 89 -7.15 -1.46 -7.27
C LEU A 89 -6.71 -0.59 -8.46
N THR A 90 -7.54 -0.42 -9.47
CA THR A 90 -7.19 0.40 -10.63
C THR A 90 -7.51 1.88 -10.38
N LYS A 91 -6.96 2.78 -11.21
CA LYS A 91 -7.34 4.20 -11.20
C LYS A 91 -8.84 4.34 -11.50
N GLU A 92 -9.35 3.53 -12.41
CA GLU A 92 -10.77 3.47 -12.78
C GLU A 92 -11.64 3.03 -11.61
N ASP A 93 -11.22 2.05 -10.80
CA ASP A 93 -11.95 1.65 -9.59
C ASP A 93 -12.05 2.82 -8.60
N ILE A 94 -10.94 3.54 -8.38
CA ILE A 94 -10.94 4.75 -7.52
C ILE A 94 -11.83 5.85 -8.11
N HIS A 95 -11.89 5.97 -9.44
CA HIS A 95 -12.78 6.91 -10.11
C HIS A 95 -14.26 6.57 -9.87
N LEU A 96 -14.63 5.28 -9.92
CA LEU A 96 -15.98 4.82 -9.61
C LEU A 96 -16.36 5.11 -8.14
N LEU A 97 -15.48 4.76 -7.20
CA LEU A 97 -15.63 5.07 -5.78
C LEU A 97 -15.79 6.59 -5.57
N TYR A 98 -14.92 7.39 -6.18
CA TYR A 98 -14.99 8.85 -6.12
C TYR A 98 -16.36 9.37 -6.61
N ASN A 99 -16.81 8.95 -7.80
CA ASN A 99 -18.07 9.43 -8.38
C ASN A 99 -19.29 9.04 -7.54
N PHE A 100 -19.26 7.84 -6.93
CA PHE A 100 -20.31 7.41 -6.00
C PHE A 100 -20.48 8.41 -4.84
N THR A 101 -19.37 8.82 -4.21
CA THR A 101 -19.39 9.78 -3.09
C THR A 101 -19.82 11.20 -3.48
N ARG A 102 -19.81 11.53 -4.78
CA ARG A 102 -20.20 12.87 -5.29
C ARG A 102 -21.67 13.01 -5.62
N ARG A 103 -22.46 11.94 -5.52
CA ARG A 103 -23.93 12.03 -5.69
C ARG A 103 -24.48 13.03 -4.68
N GLN A 104 -25.37 13.93 -5.15
CA GLN A 104 -25.87 15.06 -4.34
C GLN A 104 -26.56 14.62 -3.05
N GLU A 105 -27.16 13.43 -3.06
CA GLU A 105 -27.86 12.83 -1.94
C GLU A 105 -26.99 12.75 -0.67
N TYR A 106 -25.72 12.39 -0.80
CA TYR A 106 -24.82 12.29 0.36
C TYR A 106 -24.36 13.66 0.89
N LYS A 107 -24.22 14.66 0.01
CA LYS A 107 -23.86 16.03 0.41
C LYS A 107 -24.96 16.72 1.21
N LEU A 108 -26.23 16.36 0.95
CA LEU A 108 -27.39 16.94 1.62
C LEU A 108 -27.66 16.29 2.98
N VAL A 109 -27.49 14.95 3.08
CA VAL A 109 -27.70 14.19 4.34
C VAL A 109 -26.73 14.62 5.45
N SER A 110 -25.51 15.05 5.11
CA SER A 110 -24.53 15.60 6.08
C SER A 110 -25.04 16.83 6.86
N ARG A 111 -26.08 17.53 6.36
CA ARG A 111 -26.62 18.74 7.01
C ARG A 111 -27.87 18.47 7.86
N SER A 112 -28.44 17.27 7.79
CA SER A 112 -29.66 16.91 8.50
C SER A 112 -29.47 15.53 9.13
N ILE A 113 -28.92 15.49 10.35
CA ILE A 113 -28.68 14.26 11.11
C ILE A 113 -30.00 13.52 11.33
N PRO A 114 -30.30 12.38 10.67
CA PRO A 114 -31.37 11.53 11.12
C PRO A 114 -30.74 10.67 12.23
N SER A 115 -31.10 10.98 13.48
CA SER A 115 -30.64 10.29 14.70
C SER A 115 -30.99 8.79 14.76
N LYS A 116 -31.52 8.22 13.67
CA LYS A 116 -31.79 6.80 13.47
C LYS A 116 -31.51 6.48 12.00
N LEU A 117 -30.38 5.85 11.71
CA LEU A 117 -30.23 5.06 10.48
C LEU A 117 -31.51 4.23 10.33
N GLN A 118 -32.23 4.48 9.23
CA GLN A 118 -33.53 3.87 8.98
C GLN A 118 -33.42 2.34 9.12
N LYS A 119 -34.43 1.73 9.73
CA LYS A 119 -34.50 0.29 10.04
C LYS A 119 -34.51 -0.63 8.80
N ASN A 120 -34.35 -0.08 7.60
CA ASN A 120 -34.06 -0.81 6.37
C ASN A 120 -32.88 -0.12 5.69
N PRO A 121 -31.68 -0.71 5.68
CA PRO A 121 -30.59 -0.20 4.88
C PRO A 121 -30.90 -0.56 3.43
N ASP A 122 -31.38 0.39 2.64
CA ASP A 122 -31.15 0.29 1.21
C ASP A 122 -29.64 0.13 1.00
N HIS A 123 -29.25 -0.85 0.19
CA HIS A 123 -27.85 -1.27 0.02
C HIS A 123 -26.93 -0.09 -0.38
N ASP A 124 -27.52 0.96 -0.95
CA ASP A 124 -26.84 2.16 -1.44
C ASP A 124 -26.55 3.21 -0.36
N ASN A 125 -27.20 3.21 0.81
CA ASN A 125 -27.04 4.27 1.82
C ASN A 125 -26.43 3.77 3.13
N TRP A 126 -25.28 3.10 3.02
CA TRP A 126 -24.60 2.45 4.15
C TRP A 126 -23.73 3.40 4.99
N SER A 127 -23.42 4.61 4.52
CA SER A 127 -22.67 5.61 5.28
C SER A 127 -22.89 7.04 4.78
N GLY A 128 -22.29 8.02 5.48
CA GLY A 128 -22.41 9.43 5.19
C GLY A 128 -21.17 10.05 4.54
N TYR A 129 -21.30 11.34 4.21
CA TYR A 129 -20.31 12.11 3.47
C TYR A 129 -18.96 12.22 4.18
N CYS A 130 -18.97 12.32 5.51
CA CYS A 130 -17.77 12.46 6.30
C CYS A 130 -16.90 11.21 6.18
N LEU A 131 -17.47 10.01 6.42
CA LEU A 131 -16.73 8.76 6.23
C LEU A 131 -16.23 8.62 4.80
N PHE A 132 -17.03 8.99 3.80
CA PHE A 132 -16.61 8.92 2.39
C PHE A 132 -15.41 9.81 2.08
N CYS A 133 -15.36 11.05 2.59
CA CYS A 133 -14.20 11.92 2.44
C CYS A 133 -12.95 11.32 3.10
N GLN A 134 -13.10 10.75 4.30
CA GLN A 134 -11.99 10.07 4.99
C GLN A 134 -11.47 8.88 4.18
N LEU A 135 -12.38 8.04 3.70
CA LEU A 135 -12.04 6.86 2.89
C LEU A 135 -11.34 7.29 1.60
N GLN A 136 -11.83 8.32 0.91
CA GLN A 136 -11.19 8.82 -0.30
C GLN A 136 -9.76 9.30 -0.03
N PHE A 137 -9.53 10.02 1.08
CA PHE A 137 -8.19 10.40 1.50
C PHE A 137 -7.30 9.16 1.72
N ILE A 138 -7.78 8.14 2.46
CA ILE A 138 -7.03 6.90 2.72
C ILE A 138 -6.71 6.18 1.41
N TYR A 139 -7.66 6.06 0.49
CA TYR A 139 -7.49 5.37 -0.78
C TYR A 139 -6.40 6.05 -1.61
N VAL A 140 -6.51 7.36 -1.80
CA VAL A 140 -5.62 8.12 -2.66
C VAL A 140 -4.22 8.19 -2.05
N ILE A 141 -4.08 8.47 -0.75
CA ILE A 141 -2.75 8.54 -0.13
C ILE A 141 -2.06 7.18 -0.13
N SER A 142 -2.81 6.09 0.08
CA SER A 142 -2.26 4.74 0.03
C SER A 142 -1.84 4.33 -1.38
N PHE A 143 -2.64 4.70 -2.38
CA PHE A 143 -2.38 4.43 -3.78
C PHE A 143 -1.19 5.22 -4.31
N ILE A 144 -1.18 6.54 -4.11
CA ILE A 144 -0.15 7.45 -4.65
C ILE A 144 1.19 7.30 -3.93
N CYS A 145 1.19 7.21 -2.59
CA CYS A 145 2.43 7.10 -1.81
C CYS A 145 2.86 5.64 -1.57
N LEU A 146 2.17 4.65 -2.17
CA LEU A 146 2.47 3.23 -2.04
C LEU A 146 2.54 2.77 -0.56
N LEU A 147 1.61 3.26 0.25
CA LEU A 147 1.55 2.97 1.69
C LEU A 147 0.83 1.65 1.95
N TRP A 148 1.20 1.01 3.05
CA TRP A 148 0.27 0.05 3.65
C TRP A 148 -0.86 0.80 4.35
N ILE A 149 -2.04 0.18 4.40
CA ILE A 149 -3.20 0.77 5.08
C ILE A 149 -2.87 1.13 6.54
N ASP A 150 -2.16 0.27 7.27
CA ASP A 150 -1.76 0.58 8.65
C ASP A 150 -0.88 1.85 8.76
N GLU A 151 -0.09 2.16 7.73
CA GLU A 151 0.74 3.37 7.69
C GLU A 151 -0.15 4.59 7.42
N ALA A 152 -1.07 4.50 6.45
CA ALA A 152 -2.01 5.57 6.11
C ALA A 152 -2.97 5.92 7.27
N LEU A 153 -3.47 4.91 7.99
CA LEU A 153 -4.36 5.09 9.13
C LEU A 153 -3.68 5.78 10.33
N LYS A 154 -2.35 5.76 10.38
CA LYS A 154 -1.57 6.36 11.47
C LYS A 154 -1.02 7.75 11.15
N ILE A 155 -1.31 8.30 9.97
CA ILE A 155 -0.92 9.66 9.61
C ILE A 155 -1.59 10.65 10.57
N GLN A 156 -0.80 11.58 11.10
CA GLN A 156 -1.25 12.68 11.96
C GLN A 156 -1.23 14.02 11.21
N ALA A 157 -1.96 15.01 11.72
CA ALA A 157 -1.99 16.36 11.14
C ALA A 157 -0.59 16.97 11.05
N LYS A 158 0.24 16.78 12.08
CA LYS A 158 1.64 17.23 12.12
C LYS A 158 2.55 16.58 11.08
N ASP A 159 2.13 15.45 10.48
CA ASP A 159 2.91 14.74 9.47
C ASP A 159 2.70 15.37 8.08
N ILE A 160 1.77 16.33 7.94
CA ILE A 160 1.43 16.98 6.68
C ILE A 160 1.71 18.48 6.77
N ASP A 161 2.59 18.96 5.89
CA ASP A 161 2.86 20.38 5.68
C ASP A 161 2.26 20.83 4.34
N ILE A 162 1.52 21.93 4.36
CA ILE A 162 1.00 22.57 3.14
C ILE A 162 1.78 23.84 2.86
N LEU A 163 2.41 23.89 1.69
CA LEU A 163 3.09 25.07 1.18
C LEU A 163 2.31 25.63 -0.02
N TYR A 164 2.00 26.91 0.05
CA TYR A 164 1.39 27.67 -1.03
C TYR A 164 2.48 28.36 -1.83
N ASP A 165 2.75 27.87 -3.05
CA ASP A 165 3.52 28.64 -4.04
C ASP A 165 2.55 29.38 -4.97
N LYS A 166 3.02 30.46 -5.61
CA LYS A 166 2.22 31.43 -6.38
C LYS A 166 1.29 30.83 -7.43
N HIS A 167 1.55 29.59 -7.86
CA HIS A 167 0.75 28.86 -8.86
C HIS A 167 0.46 27.39 -8.51
N SER A 168 0.86 26.89 -7.34
CA SER A 168 0.66 25.48 -6.99
C SER A 168 0.64 25.24 -5.49
N LEU A 169 -0.27 24.37 -5.04
CA LEU A 169 -0.29 23.85 -3.68
C LEU A 169 0.59 22.60 -3.60
N LEU A 170 1.56 22.63 -2.70
CA LEU A 170 2.45 21.51 -2.40
C LEU A 170 2.09 20.93 -1.03
N LEU A 171 1.69 19.66 -1.01
CA LEU A 171 1.51 18.85 0.18
C LEU A 171 2.77 18.02 0.40
N THR A 172 3.40 18.18 1.56
CA THR A 172 4.54 17.36 1.98
C THR A 172 4.09 16.43 3.10
N LEU A 173 4.18 15.12 2.89
CA LEU A 173 3.85 14.10 3.89
C LEU A 173 5.13 13.45 4.44
N THR A 174 5.39 13.66 5.72
CA THR A 174 6.53 13.09 6.44
C THR A 174 6.06 11.95 7.33
N LEU A 175 6.41 10.71 6.99
CA LEU A 175 5.95 9.56 7.79
C LEU A 175 6.86 9.33 9.00
N PRO A 176 6.30 9.14 10.21
CA PRO A 176 7.09 8.87 11.41
C PRO A 176 7.72 7.46 11.40
N PHE A 177 7.12 6.50 10.69
CA PHE A 177 7.65 5.15 10.53
C PHE A 177 7.22 4.54 9.19
N ARG A 178 8.04 3.62 8.67
CA ARG A 178 7.77 2.82 7.45
C ARG A 178 8.18 1.39 7.74
N LYS A 179 7.30 0.41 7.49
CA LYS A 179 7.62 -1.01 7.74
C LYS A 179 8.77 -1.54 6.89
N THR A 180 9.05 -0.91 5.74
CA THR A 180 10.15 -1.28 4.85
C THR A 180 11.47 -0.56 5.13
N HIS A 181 11.49 0.43 6.03
CA HIS A 181 12.68 1.25 6.28
C HIS A 181 13.34 0.82 7.59
N GLN A 182 14.48 0.15 7.48
CA GLN A 182 15.26 -0.33 8.64
C GLN A 182 16.22 0.74 9.21
N PHE A 183 16.37 1.88 8.52
CA PHE A 183 17.30 2.96 8.89
C PHE A 183 16.57 4.31 8.94
N SER A 184 16.97 5.19 9.85
CA SER A 184 16.18 6.28 10.45
C SER A 184 15.84 7.51 9.58
N ASN A 185 16.08 7.51 8.27
CA ASN A 185 15.76 8.67 7.40
C ASN A 185 14.73 8.31 6.32
N ILE A 186 13.44 8.43 6.63
CA ILE A 186 12.35 8.32 5.66
C ILE A 186 12.25 9.65 4.91
N LYS A 187 12.40 9.61 3.59
CA LYS A 187 12.23 10.81 2.76
C LYS A 187 10.74 11.20 2.68
N PRO A 188 10.40 12.49 2.76
CA PRO A 188 9.00 12.96 2.77
C PRO A 188 8.37 12.92 1.38
N PHE A 189 7.08 12.63 1.27
CA PHE A 189 6.37 12.60 -0.01
C PHE A 189 5.97 14.02 -0.43
N HIS A 190 6.53 14.53 -1.52
CA HIS A 190 6.15 15.82 -2.09
C HIS A 190 5.09 15.61 -3.18
N LEU A 191 3.88 16.13 -2.91
CA LEU A 191 2.69 15.92 -3.72
C LEU A 191 2.12 17.26 -4.17
N GLN A 192 1.99 17.46 -5.46
CA GLN A 192 1.33 18.64 -6.01
C GLN A 192 -0.12 18.33 -6.37
N GLU A 193 -0.91 19.38 -6.54
CA GLU A 193 -2.25 19.25 -7.09
C GLU A 193 -2.20 18.68 -8.52
N PHE A 194 -2.93 17.59 -8.75
CA PHE A 194 -3.01 16.96 -10.07
C PHE A 194 -3.96 17.71 -11.00
N LEU A 195 -3.86 17.40 -12.30
CA LEU A 195 -4.79 17.90 -13.32
C LEU A 195 -6.24 17.51 -13.00
N GLU A 196 -7.20 18.25 -13.56
CA GLU A 196 -8.63 18.06 -13.29
C GLU A 196 -9.11 16.64 -13.67
N GLU A 197 -8.58 16.09 -14.77
CA GLU A 197 -8.86 14.73 -15.23
C GLU A 197 -8.49 13.64 -14.20
N LEU A 198 -7.51 13.94 -13.34
CA LEU A 198 -7.01 13.03 -12.30
C LEU A 198 -7.47 13.42 -10.89
N LYS A 199 -8.50 14.26 -10.77
CA LYS A 199 -8.99 14.72 -9.45
C LYS A 199 -9.38 13.60 -8.50
N HIS A 200 -9.84 12.47 -9.04
CA HIS A 200 -10.26 11.31 -8.26
C HIS A 200 -9.06 10.61 -7.57
N ILE A 201 -7.85 10.74 -8.09
CA ILE A 201 -6.60 10.25 -7.47
C ILE A 201 -5.70 11.38 -6.98
N CYS A 202 -6.22 12.60 -6.82
CA CYS A 202 -5.42 13.74 -6.38
C CYS A 202 -5.32 13.78 -4.85
N PRO A 203 -4.13 13.52 -4.25
CA PRO A 203 -3.98 13.45 -2.80
C PRO A 203 -4.21 14.81 -2.15
N VAL A 204 -3.80 15.90 -2.82
CA VAL A 204 -4.02 17.27 -2.37
C VAL A 204 -5.51 17.58 -2.24
N ARG A 205 -6.30 17.34 -3.29
CA ARG A 205 -7.74 17.61 -3.25
C ARG A 205 -8.46 16.75 -2.21
N ALA A 206 -8.10 15.47 -2.12
CA ALA A 206 -8.66 14.56 -1.14
C ALA A 206 -8.36 15.01 0.30
N TYR A 207 -7.13 15.45 0.57
CA TYR A 207 -6.75 16.00 1.87
C TYR A 207 -7.49 17.30 2.21
N MET A 208 -7.48 18.28 1.30
CA MET A 208 -8.11 19.58 1.54
C MET A 208 -9.61 19.44 1.82
N GLU A 209 -10.28 18.56 1.09
CA GLU A 209 -11.67 18.25 1.35
C GLU A 209 -11.87 17.55 2.69
N TRP A 210 -11.06 16.53 2.98
CA TRP A 210 -11.18 15.78 4.23
C TRP A 210 -11.03 16.69 5.45
N VAL A 211 -10.03 17.58 5.45
CA VAL A 211 -9.83 18.55 6.55
C VAL A 211 -11.00 19.52 6.64
N SER A 212 -11.56 19.98 5.51
CA SER A 212 -12.70 20.90 5.50
C SER A 212 -13.98 20.31 6.11
N VAL A 213 -14.17 18.99 6.04
CA VAL A 213 -15.35 18.30 6.58
C VAL A 213 -15.12 17.83 8.01
N SER A 214 -13.90 17.37 8.33
CA SER A 214 -13.57 16.80 9.63
C SER A 214 -13.24 17.85 10.69
N ASN A 215 -12.78 19.04 10.30
CA ASN A 215 -12.27 20.09 11.20
C ASN A 215 -11.18 19.59 12.16
N ILE A 216 -10.39 18.59 11.74
CA ILE A 216 -9.26 18.08 12.52
C ILE A 216 -8.09 19.04 12.36
N GLU A 217 -7.69 19.69 13.45
CA GLU A 217 -6.50 20.55 13.49
C GLU A 217 -5.27 19.78 14.01
N GLU A 218 -5.48 18.82 14.92
CA GLU A 218 -4.41 18.07 15.58
C GLU A 218 -4.74 16.57 15.73
N GLY A 219 -3.71 15.74 15.93
CA GLY A 219 -3.85 14.30 16.16
C GLY A 219 -3.94 13.48 14.87
N TYR A 220 -4.54 12.29 14.95
CA TYR A 220 -4.68 11.40 13.79
C TYR A 220 -5.68 11.95 12.78
N LEU A 221 -5.37 11.85 11.48
CA LEU A 221 -6.28 12.28 10.42
C LEU A 221 -7.35 11.23 10.13
N CYS A 222 -7.02 9.95 10.26
CA CYS A 222 -7.89 8.83 9.92
C CYS A 222 -8.53 8.26 11.20
N GLN A 223 -9.47 8.99 11.79
CA GLN A 223 -10.08 8.62 13.07
C GLN A 223 -11.29 7.69 12.88
N ARG A 224 -11.81 7.14 13.97
CA ARG A 224 -13.06 6.37 13.94
C ARG A 224 -14.25 7.29 13.69
N VAL A 225 -15.08 6.97 12.70
CA VAL A 225 -16.35 7.66 12.45
C VAL A 225 -17.48 6.96 13.21
N GLN A 226 -18.30 7.74 13.91
CA GLN A 226 -19.45 7.23 14.65
C GLN A 226 -20.68 7.00 13.75
N ALA A 227 -21.73 6.37 14.29
CA ALA A 227 -22.95 6.04 13.54
C ALA A 227 -23.71 7.28 13.02
N ASN A 228 -23.45 8.46 13.57
CA ASN A 228 -23.99 9.74 13.13
C ASN A 228 -23.10 10.45 12.08
N ASP A 229 -22.12 9.74 11.49
CA ASP A 229 -21.17 10.27 10.52
C ASP A 229 -20.27 11.39 11.07
N MET A 230 -20.13 11.46 12.40
CA MET A 230 -19.23 12.41 13.06
C MET A 230 -17.90 11.76 13.40
N VAL A 231 -16.83 12.52 13.21
CA VAL A 231 -15.51 12.16 13.71
C VAL A 231 -15.42 12.56 15.17
N GLN A 232 -15.25 11.59 16.06
CA GLN A 232 -15.06 11.83 17.49
C GLN A 232 -14.11 10.77 18.04
N GLY A 233 -12.85 11.14 18.24
CA GLY A 233 -11.89 10.27 18.90
C GLY A 233 -10.47 10.77 18.75
N ILE A 234 -9.61 10.39 19.70
CA ILE A 234 -8.16 10.61 19.61
C ILE A 234 -7.50 9.41 18.93
N GLU A 235 -8.22 8.29 18.77
CA GLU A 235 -7.67 7.05 18.23
C GLU A 235 -7.88 6.91 16.72
N PRO A 236 -6.90 6.35 16.00
CA PRO A 236 -7.05 6.06 14.59
C PRO A 236 -8.05 4.92 14.35
N MET A 237 -8.70 4.93 13.19
CA MET A 237 -9.51 3.81 12.72
C MET A 237 -8.64 2.55 12.63
N SER A 238 -9.18 1.40 13.05
CA SER A 238 -8.49 0.12 12.89
C SER A 238 -8.54 -0.38 11.45
N SER A 239 -7.53 -1.15 11.04
CA SER A 239 -7.47 -1.74 9.69
C SER A 239 -8.64 -2.69 9.42
N GLN A 240 -9.18 -3.34 10.44
CA GLN A 240 -10.36 -4.19 10.31
C GLN A 240 -11.62 -3.37 10.01
N GLN A 241 -11.83 -2.25 10.71
CA GLN A 241 -12.94 -1.34 10.42
C GLN A 241 -12.81 -0.73 9.02
N PHE A 242 -11.60 -0.30 8.65
CA PHE A 242 -11.33 0.17 7.30
C PHE A 242 -11.72 -0.86 6.24
N LEU A 243 -11.33 -2.14 6.41
CA LEU A 243 -11.66 -3.19 5.45
C LEU A 243 -13.16 -3.40 5.31
N VAL A 244 -13.91 -3.37 6.41
CA VAL A 244 -15.39 -3.47 6.38
C VAL A 244 -15.97 -2.31 5.56
N HIS A 245 -15.56 -1.08 5.84
CA HIS A 245 -16.04 0.09 5.08
C HIS A 245 -15.64 0.04 3.61
N PHE A 246 -14.41 -0.36 3.31
CA PHE A 246 -13.93 -0.51 1.96
C PHE A 246 -14.69 -1.58 1.18
N HIS A 247 -14.95 -2.74 1.79
CA HIS A 247 -15.74 -3.81 1.18
C HIS A 247 -17.18 -3.39 0.90
N ASN A 248 -17.82 -2.66 1.82
CA ASN A 248 -19.15 -2.09 1.58
C ASN A 248 -19.11 -1.10 0.40
N HIS A 249 -18.09 -0.24 0.34
CA HIS A 249 -17.93 0.72 -0.75
C HIS A 249 -17.72 0.04 -2.11
N LEU A 250 -16.93 -1.03 -2.17
CA LEU A 250 -16.75 -1.83 -3.39
C LEU A 250 -18.06 -2.52 -3.82
N SER A 251 -18.82 -3.03 -2.85
CA SER A 251 -20.06 -3.75 -3.13
C SER A 251 -21.12 -2.84 -3.77
N VAL A 252 -21.24 -1.59 -3.32
CA VAL A 252 -22.21 -0.63 -3.89
C VAL A 252 -21.85 -0.16 -5.30
N ILE A 253 -20.57 -0.25 -5.70
CA ILE A 253 -20.16 0.02 -7.09
C ILE A 253 -20.12 -1.26 -7.94
N GLY A 254 -20.62 -2.38 -7.42
CA GLY A 254 -20.74 -3.66 -8.13
C GLY A 254 -19.44 -4.44 -8.27
N LEU A 255 -18.40 -4.13 -7.48
CA LEU A 255 -17.14 -4.87 -7.47
C LEU A 255 -17.17 -5.99 -6.43
N ASP A 256 -16.52 -7.12 -6.75
CA ASP A 256 -16.36 -8.24 -5.83
C ASP A 256 -15.33 -7.89 -4.74
N ALA A 257 -15.85 -7.40 -3.61
CA ALA A 257 -15.07 -6.95 -2.47
C ALA A 257 -14.08 -8.00 -1.94
N MET A 258 -14.37 -9.30 -2.09
CA MET A 258 -13.53 -10.38 -1.56
C MET A 258 -12.19 -10.51 -2.29
N GLN A 259 -12.09 -9.96 -3.49
CA GLN A 259 -10.85 -9.93 -4.26
C GLN A 259 -9.90 -8.83 -3.77
N TYR A 260 -10.40 -7.85 -3.00
CA TYR A 260 -9.64 -6.70 -2.56
C TYR A 260 -9.32 -6.74 -1.05
N GLY A 261 -8.14 -6.24 -0.70
CA GLY A 261 -7.69 -6.07 0.68
C GLY A 261 -6.72 -4.89 0.83
N GLY A 262 -6.03 -4.80 1.97
CA GLY A 262 -5.13 -3.67 2.26
C GLY A 262 -3.96 -3.51 1.28
N HIS A 263 -3.53 -4.58 0.62
CA HIS A 263 -2.44 -4.52 -0.36
C HIS A 263 -2.89 -4.04 -1.76
N SER A 264 -4.20 -3.99 -2.03
CA SER A 264 -4.76 -3.60 -3.35
C SER A 264 -4.31 -2.22 -3.77
N PHE A 265 -4.24 -1.28 -2.82
CA PHE A 265 -3.87 0.12 -3.06
C PHE A 265 -2.42 0.25 -3.49
N ARG A 266 -1.50 -0.34 -2.71
CA ARG A 266 -0.07 -0.32 -3.02
C ARG A 266 0.25 -1.07 -4.31
N HIS A 267 -0.44 -2.18 -4.56
CA HIS A 267 -0.31 -2.94 -5.80
C HIS A 267 -0.83 -2.12 -7.00
N GLY A 268 -2.02 -1.56 -6.88
CA GLY A 268 -2.66 -0.69 -7.87
C GLY A 268 -1.85 0.54 -8.22
N GLY A 269 -1.38 1.27 -7.21
CA GLY A 269 -0.53 2.45 -7.39
C GLY A 269 0.78 2.11 -8.08
N CYS A 270 1.40 0.98 -7.75
CA CYS A 270 2.60 0.50 -8.43
C CYS A 270 2.33 0.22 -9.92
N GLN A 271 1.21 -0.48 -10.22
CA GLN A 271 0.81 -0.75 -11.58
C GLN A 271 0.51 0.55 -12.35
N TRP A 272 -0.21 1.49 -11.75
CA TRP A 272 -0.53 2.78 -12.36
C TRP A 272 0.73 3.59 -12.68
N LEU A 273 1.65 3.71 -11.72
CA LEU A 273 2.93 4.39 -11.92
C LEU A 273 3.75 3.74 -13.03
N HIS A 274 3.77 2.42 -13.10
CA HIS A 274 4.54 1.70 -14.09
C HIS A 274 3.91 1.72 -15.49
N ILE A 275 2.61 1.43 -15.59
CA ILE A 275 1.91 1.19 -16.84
C ILE A 275 1.40 2.50 -17.45
N GLU A 276 0.78 3.36 -16.65
CA GLU A 276 0.20 4.61 -17.14
C GLU A 276 1.20 5.76 -17.08
N CYS A 277 1.85 5.97 -15.93
CA CYS A 277 2.86 7.03 -15.82
C CYS A 277 4.22 6.66 -16.43
N ARG A 278 4.42 5.39 -16.81
CA ARG A 278 5.66 4.88 -17.43
C ARG A 278 6.91 5.11 -16.58
N TRP A 279 6.75 5.09 -15.25
CA TRP A 279 7.89 5.21 -14.35
C TRP A 279 8.77 3.96 -14.47
N PRO A 280 10.09 4.14 -14.54
CA PRO A 280 11.01 3.02 -14.45
C PRO A 280 10.92 2.38 -13.07
N LEU A 281 11.13 1.07 -13.00
CA LEU A 281 11.06 0.31 -11.75
C LEU A 281 11.91 0.94 -10.64
N GLN A 282 13.11 1.43 -10.97
CA GLN A 282 13.98 2.14 -10.03
C GLN A 282 13.27 3.34 -9.38
N LYS A 283 12.60 4.20 -10.17
CA LYS A 283 11.87 5.36 -9.65
C LYS A 283 10.73 4.92 -8.72
N ILE A 284 10.04 3.84 -9.06
CA ILE A 284 8.95 3.31 -8.21
C ILE A 284 9.51 2.75 -6.89
N CYS A 285 10.62 2.02 -6.93
CA CYS A 285 11.28 1.48 -5.73
C CYS A 285 11.81 2.59 -4.81
N GLU A 286 12.43 3.62 -5.39
CA GLU A 286 12.87 4.82 -4.67
C GLU A 286 11.68 5.49 -4.00
N TRP A 287 10.63 5.79 -4.76
CA TRP A 287 9.41 6.42 -4.25
C TRP A 287 8.74 5.60 -3.14
N GLY A 288 8.61 4.28 -3.34
CA GLY A 288 7.99 3.37 -2.39
C GLY A 288 8.82 3.11 -1.13
N GLY A 289 10.06 3.59 -1.06
CA GLY A 289 10.97 3.35 0.06
C GLY A 289 11.26 1.85 0.27
N TRP A 290 11.44 1.10 -0.83
CA TRP A 290 11.73 -0.34 -0.78
C TRP A 290 13.24 -0.58 -0.68
N SER A 291 13.65 -1.60 0.07
CA SER A 291 15.07 -1.93 0.17
C SER A 291 15.60 -2.35 -1.20
N GLN A 292 16.83 -1.94 -1.50
CA GLN A 292 17.55 -2.36 -2.70
C GLN A 292 18.06 -3.81 -2.59
N GLU A 293 17.92 -4.43 -1.42
CA GLU A 293 18.22 -5.84 -1.18
C GLU A 293 17.05 -6.75 -1.58
N PHE A 294 16.85 -6.90 -2.89
CA PHE A 294 15.86 -7.84 -3.42
C PHE A 294 16.37 -9.28 -3.32
N SER A 295 16.13 -9.93 -2.17
CA SER A 295 16.66 -11.29 -1.89
C SER A 295 16.31 -12.36 -2.93
N ASN A 296 15.20 -12.21 -3.67
CA ASN A 296 14.64 -13.29 -4.50
C ASN A 296 14.51 -12.95 -5.99
N LEU A 297 14.94 -11.78 -6.45
CA LEU A 297 14.84 -11.37 -7.86
C LEU A 297 16.18 -10.85 -8.35
N THR A 298 16.98 -11.76 -8.90
CA THR A 298 18.31 -11.49 -9.47
C THR A 298 18.30 -10.30 -10.43
N ILE A 299 17.28 -10.19 -11.29
CA ILE A 299 17.17 -9.09 -12.25
C ILE A 299 17.02 -7.72 -11.58
N VAL A 300 16.32 -7.64 -10.44
CA VAL A 300 16.10 -6.35 -9.75
C VAL A 300 17.39 -5.88 -9.10
N LYS A 301 18.23 -6.79 -8.59
CA LYS A 301 19.57 -6.44 -8.07
C LYS A 301 20.48 -5.84 -9.14
N TYR A 302 20.33 -6.25 -10.40
CA TYR A 302 21.09 -5.69 -11.52
C TYR A 302 20.52 -4.37 -12.05
N LEU A 303 19.22 -4.12 -11.85
CA LEU A 303 18.56 -2.90 -12.27
C LEU A 303 18.60 -1.79 -11.22
N ILE A 304 18.79 -2.15 -9.94
CA ILE A 304 18.75 -1.24 -8.79
C ILE A 304 19.88 -1.65 -7.84
N SER A 305 20.97 -0.89 -7.83
CA SER A 305 22.08 -1.06 -6.88
C SER A 305 22.10 0.07 -5.86
N TRP A 306 22.55 -0.24 -4.64
CA TRP A 306 22.76 0.75 -3.58
C TRP A 306 23.90 1.73 -3.86
N ASN A 307 24.78 1.38 -4.81
CA ASN A 307 25.84 2.25 -5.28
C ASN A 307 25.39 3.19 -6.42
N ASP A 308 24.16 3.06 -6.92
CA ASP A 308 23.68 3.89 -8.02
C ASP A 308 23.23 5.26 -7.50
N ASN A 309 23.65 6.34 -8.18
CA ASN A 309 23.19 7.68 -7.86
C ASN A 309 21.70 7.85 -8.23
N PRO A 310 20.89 8.51 -7.37
CA PRO A 310 19.49 8.78 -7.68
C PRO A 310 19.41 9.64 -8.94
N ARG A 311 18.67 9.15 -9.94
CA ARG A 311 18.54 9.83 -11.24
C ARG A 311 17.58 11.02 -11.21
N PHE A 312 16.72 11.08 -10.19
CA PHE A 312 15.68 12.10 -10.07
C PHE A 312 15.81 12.85 -8.75
N LYS A 313 15.64 14.18 -8.79
CA LYS A 313 15.43 14.97 -7.57
C LYS A 313 14.11 14.52 -6.93
N TRP A 314 14.15 14.28 -5.63
CA TRP A 314 13.05 13.67 -4.88
C TRP A 314 11.74 14.50 -4.94
N GLU A 315 11.85 15.82 -4.86
CA GLU A 315 10.73 16.77 -4.98
C GLU A 315 10.05 16.75 -6.35
N ASN A 316 10.73 16.25 -7.38
CA ASN A 316 10.26 16.32 -8.76
C ASN A 316 9.43 15.10 -9.20
N PHE A 317 9.17 14.15 -8.29
CA PHE A 317 8.56 12.88 -8.68
C PHE A 317 7.18 13.05 -9.30
N PHE A 318 6.36 13.96 -8.78
CA PHE A 318 4.97 14.24 -9.19
C PHE A 318 4.75 15.60 -9.88
N LEU A 319 5.77 16.13 -10.56
CA LEU A 319 5.61 17.32 -11.42
C LEU A 319 4.88 16.95 -12.72
N MET A 320 3.55 16.83 -12.66
CA MET A 320 2.73 16.40 -13.81
C MET A 320 2.78 17.36 -15.00
N ASN A 321 3.12 18.63 -14.77
CA ASN A 321 3.19 19.67 -15.81
C ASN A 321 4.57 19.79 -16.48
N GLN A 322 5.54 18.95 -16.12
CA GLN A 322 6.84 18.97 -16.81
C GLN A 322 6.67 18.49 -18.25
N LYS A 323 6.79 19.44 -19.19
CA LYS A 323 6.96 19.12 -20.60
C LYS A 323 8.35 18.51 -20.76
N ALA A 324 8.43 17.30 -21.31
CA ALA A 324 9.70 16.75 -21.73
C ALA A 324 10.28 17.65 -22.83
N GLU A 325 11.43 18.27 -22.55
CA GLU A 325 12.12 19.15 -23.50
C GLU A 325 12.63 18.37 -24.72
N VAL A 326 12.94 17.08 -24.51
CA VAL A 326 13.50 16.17 -25.52
C VAL A 326 12.54 15.00 -25.75
N ALA A 327 12.40 14.58 -27.01
CA ALA A 327 11.66 13.37 -27.35
C ALA A 327 12.36 12.14 -26.77
N CYS A 328 11.62 11.28 -26.08
CA CYS A 328 12.15 10.06 -25.52
C CYS A 328 12.63 9.14 -26.65
N VAL A 329 13.88 8.69 -26.57
CA VAL A 329 14.48 7.75 -27.54
C VAL A 329 13.77 6.39 -27.61
N MET A 330 13.06 5.99 -26.55
CA MET A 330 12.32 4.73 -26.52
C MET A 330 10.90 4.87 -27.09
N CYS A 331 10.24 6.01 -26.83
CA CYS A 331 8.81 6.21 -27.11
C CYS A 331 8.56 7.10 -28.35
N GLY A 332 9.57 7.86 -28.79
CA GLY A 332 9.48 8.84 -29.89
C GLY A 332 8.66 10.10 -29.58
N ARG A 333 7.99 10.17 -28.41
CA ARG A 333 7.16 11.31 -27.99
C ARG A 333 7.91 12.19 -27.01
N LYS A 334 7.49 13.45 -26.86
CA LYS A 334 7.89 14.33 -25.75
C LYS A 334 7.24 13.82 -24.45
N CYS A 335 7.81 12.76 -23.89
CA CYS A 335 7.33 12.02 -22.73
C CYS A 335 8.48 11.93 -21.69
N LEU A 336 8.17 11.95 -20.38
CA LEU A 336 9.17 11.72 -19.30
C LEU A 336 9.55 10.23 -19.15
N CYS A 337 9.18 9.39 -20.12
CA CYS A 337 9.47 7.96 -20.11
C CYS A 337 10.98 7.74 -20.13
N TYR A 338 11.46 6.83 -19.28
CA TYR A 338 12.82 6.26 -19.30
C TYR A 338 13.90 7.22 -19.84
N GLY A 339 14.28 8.20 -19.02
CA GLY A 339 15.45 9.02 -19.29
C GLY A 339 15.22 10.17 -20.28
N SER A 340 14.43 11.17 -19.86
CA SER A 340 14.80 12.55 -20.21
C SER A 340 16.03 12.90 -19.36
N VAL A 341 17.19 12.38 -19.75
CA VAL A 341 18.47 12.86 -19.23
C VAL A 341 18.56 14.32 -19.68
N PRO A 342 18.62 15.32 -18.78
CA PRO A 342 18.94 16.66 -19.20
C PRO A 342 20.28 16.58 -19.91
N ALA A 343 20.31 16.96 -21.19
CA ALA A 343 21.54 17.07 -21.95
C ALA A 343 22.43 18.11 -21.25
N LYS A 344 23.34 17.64 -20.42
CA LYS A 344 24.50 18.40 -19.98
C LYS A 344 25.72 17.49 -20.14
N LEU A 345 26.42 17.74 -21.25
CA LEU A 345 27.85 17.53 -21.40
C LEU A 345 28.61 18.18 -20.25
#